data_AF-X0XAW0-F1
#
_entry.id   AF-X0XAW0-F1
#
_cell.length_a   1.000
_cell.length_b   1.000
_cell.length_c   1.000
_cell.angle_alpha   90.00
_cell.angle_beta   90.00
_cell.angle_gamma   90.00
#
_symmetry.space_group_name_H-M   'P 1'
#
loop_
_entity.id
_entity.type
_entity.pdbx_description
1 polymer ?
#
loop_
_entity_poly.entity_id
_entity_poly.type
_entity_poly.pdbx_seq_one_letter_code
_entity_poly.pdbx_strand_id
1 'polypeptide(L)'
;ALDPLAAVLRQLTGSYCLLLLYPDRIEAARDPSGNRPLCLGRIGDAWAVASETCALDMADAEYVRDVEPGEIVTLFTGGIQSRRFVDKEACRRAHCIFELIYFADPSSQVFGENVHLVRRELGRALAREAPADADLVVPVPNCARCAALGFHEQSGVPIGRGFTTNHYVGRSFIQPSQTIRDLTVRLKLNPIRASVGGKRLVVVEDSVVRGTTTRGKMRSLRDAGAKEIHLRVASPPIRHPCHYGIDFPSREEL
;
A
#
# COMPACT_ATOMS: atom_id res chain seq x y z
N ALA A 1 18.51 -24.93 -26.71
CA ALA A 1 18.36 -23.59 -27.29
C ALA A 1 18.40 -22.56 -26.17
N LEU A 2 18.94 -21.36 -26.40
CA LEU A 2 18.90 -20.27 -25.42
C LEU A 2 17.43 -19.87 -25.19
N ASP A 3 16.98 -19.79 -23.95
CA ASP A 3 15.64 -19.27 -23.63
C ASP A 3 15.60 -17.76 -23.94
N PRO A 4 14.82 -17.32 -24.95
CA PRO A 4 14.84 -15.93 -25.41
C PRO A 4 14.28 -14.97 -24.37
N LEU A 5 13.26 -15.37 -23.61
CA LEU A 5 12.70 -14.51 -22.56
C LEU A 5 13.72 -14.30 -21.45
N ALA A 6 14.34 -15.39 -20.97
CA ALA A 6 15.39 -15.30 -19.96
C ALA A 6 16.56 -14.40 -20.43
N ALA A 7 16.96 -14.50 -21.70
CA ALA A 7 18.04 -13.67 -22.26
C ALA A 7 17.70 -12.17 -22.28
N VAL A 8 16.44 -11.82 -22.53
CA VAL A 8 15.96 -10.42 -22.47
C VAL A 8 15.86 -9.95 -21.02
N LEU A 9 15.24 -10.73 -20.13
CA LEU A 9 15.04 -10.34 -18.74
C LEU A 9 16.35 -10.07 -17.99
N ARG A 10 17.44 -10.79 -18.33
CA ARG A 10 18.79 -10.54 -17.80
C ARG A 10 19.38 -9.16 -18.16
N GLN A 11 18.88 -8.53 -19.23
CA GLN A 11 19.33 -7.21 -19.66
C GLN A 11 18.52 -6.08 -19.03
N LEU A 12 17.36 -6.40 -18.43
CA LEU A 12 16.49 -5.41 -17.80
C LEU A 12 17.02 -5.05 -16.41
N THR A 13 17.09 -3.75 -16.12
CA THR A 13 17.39 -3.22 -14.79
C THR A 13 16.19 -2.44 -14.29
N GLY A 14 15.73 -2.75 -13.08
CA GLY A 14 14.58 -2.09 -12.46
C GLY A 14 13.67 -3.08 -11.75
N SER A 15 12.43 -2.65 -11.53
CA SER A 15 11.38 -3.42 -10.88
C SER A 15 10.35 -3.83 -11.93
N TYR A 16 10.00 -5.12 -11.97
CA TYR A 16 9.01 -5.61 -12.92
C TYR A 16 8.35 -6.91 -12.43
N CYS A 17 7.05 -6.98 -12.68
CA CYS A 17 6.25 -8.20 -12.70
C CYS A 17 5.54 -8.22 -14.04
N LEU A 18 5.88 -9.20 -14.89
CA LEU A 18 5.41 -9.26 -16.27
C LEU A 18 4.54 -10.49 -16.46
N LEU A 19 3.44 -10.31 -17.19
CA LEU A 19 2.63 -11.40 -17.72
C LEU A 19 2.70 -11.34 -19.24
N LEU A 20 3.20 -12.40 -19.86
CA LEU A 20 3.25 -12.57 -21.30
C LEU A 20 2.24 -13.64 -21.70
N LEU A 21 1.28 -13.27 -22.55
CA LEU A 21 0.27 -14.17 -23.08
C LEU A 21 0.71 -14.69 -24.45
N TYR A 22 0.73 -16.01 -24.58
CA TYR A 22 0.95 -16.73 -25.83
C TYR A 22 -0.31 -17.50 -26.22
N PRO A 23 -0.42 -18.00 -27.47
CA PRO A 23 -1.58 -18.79 -27.88
C PRO A 23 -1.84 -20.05 -27.04
N ASP A 24 -0.80 -20.61 -26.43
CA ASP A 24 -0.82 -21.90 -25.73
C ASP A 24 -0.49 -21.83 -24.23
N ARG A 25 -0.03 -20.68 -23.73
CA ARG A 25 0.43 -20.52 -22.35
C ARG A 25 0.51 -19.07 -21.89
N ILE A 26 0.65 -18.89 -20.58
CA ILE A 26 1.02 -17.63 -19.93
C ILE A 26 2.41 -17.79 -19.31
N GLU A 27 3.29 -16.81 -19.49
CA GLU A 27 4.55 -16.72 -18.75
C GLU A 27 4.53 -15.53 -17.81
N ALA A 28 4.68 -15.80 -16.51
CA ALA A 28 4.75 -14.81 -15.45
C ALA A 28 6.19 -14.68 -14.96
N ALA A 29 6.76 -13.48 -15.00
CA ALA A 29 8.15 -13.25 -14.62
C ALA A 29 8.26 -12.17 -13.54
N ARG A 30 9.16 -12.36 -12.57
CA ARG A 30 9.43 -11.41 -11.49
C ARG A 30 10.90 -11.02 -11.48
N ASP A 31 11.17 -9.73 -11.30
CA ASP A 31 12.54 -9.20 -11.31
C ASP A 31 13.44 -9.85 -10.24
N PRO A 32 14.78 -9.84 -10.44
CA PRO A 32 15.74 -10.48 -9.51
C PRO A 32 15.73 -9.93 -8.09
N SER A 33 15.21 -8.72 -7.87
CA SER A 33 15.10 -8.13 -6.53
C SER A 33 13.79 -8.46 -5.83
N GLY A 34 12.80 -8.96 -6.58
CA GLY A 34 11.46 -9.25 -6.09
C GLY A 34 10.75 -8.01 -5.57
N ASN A 35 11.01 -6.84 -6.16
CA ASN A 35 10.59 -5.57 -5.58
C ASN A 35 9.06 -5.45 -5.47
N ARG A 36 8.32 -5.88 -6.49
CA ARG A 36 6.84 -5.93 -6.49
C ARG A 36 6.33 -7.33 -6.20
N PRO A 37 5.13 -7.46 -5.58
CA PRO A 37 4.54 -8.76 -5.30
C PRO A 37 3.94 -9.38 -6.56
N LEU A 38 4.03 -10.72 -6.63
CA LEU A 38 3.42 -11.54 -7.65
C LEU A 38 3.20 -12.92 -7.03
N CYS A 39 1.97 -13.43 -7.07
CA CYS A 39 1.56 -14.66 -6.43
C CYS A 39 0.79 -15.57 -7.38
N LEU A 40 0.83 -16.86 -7.09
CA LEU A 40 0.14 -17.91 -7.82
C LEU A 40 -1.03 -18.43 -7.00
N GLY A 41 -2.14 -18.69 -7.68
CA GLY A 41 -3.29 -19.36 -7.12
C GLY A 41 -3.80 -20.49 -8.00
N ARG A 42 -4.71 -21.29 -7.46
CA ARG A 42 -5.35 -22.41 -8.16
C ARG A 42 -6.88 -22.28 -8.11
N ILE A 43 -7.53 -22.37 -9.27
CA ILE A 43 -9.00 -22.33 -9.41
C ILE A 43 -9.43 -23.67 -10.02
N GLY A 44 -9.88 -24.60 -9.18
CA GLY A 44 -10.14 -25.98 -9.62
C GLY A 44 -8.87 -26.62 -10.22
N ASP A 45 -8.85 -26.85 -11.53
CA ASP A 45 -7.68 -27.35 -12.27
C ASP A 45 -6.89 -26.27 -13.02
N ALA A 46 -7.37 -25.02 -12.99
CA ALA A 46 -6.71 -23.89 -13.62
C ALA A 46 -5.72 -23.20 -12.67
N TRP A 47 -4.70 -22.56 -13.25
CA TRP A 47 -3.75 -21.74 -12.54
C TRP A 47 -4.07 -20.26 -12.74
N ALA A 48 -3.91 -19.48 -11.68
CA ALA A 48 -4.06 -18.03 -11.67
C ALA A 48 -2.75 -17.36 -11.21
N VAL A 49 -2.53 -16.14 -11.66
CA VAL A 49 -1.41 -15.29 -11.24
C VAL A 49 -1.92 -13.88 -11.00
N ALA A 50 -1.52 -13.27 -9.89
CA ALA A 50 -1.99 -11.94 -9.49
C ALA A 50 -0.90 -11.18 -8.74
N SER A 51 -0.96 -9.85 -8.75
CA SER A 51 -0.05 -9.02 -7.95
C SER A 51 -0.28 -9.19 -6.45
N GLU A 52 -1.52 -9.44 -6.03
CA GLU A 52 -1.94 -9.54 -4.64
C GLU A 52 -2.91 -10.71 -4.43
N THR A 53 -2.88 -11.31 -3.24
CA THR A 53 -3.73 -12.47 -2.93
C THR A 53 -5.21 -12.11 -2.83
N CYS A 54 -5.57 -10.86 -2.52
CA CYS A 54 -6.99 -10.46 -2.50
C CYS A 54 -7.69 -10.68 -3.84
N ALA A 55 -6.97 -10.59 -4.95
CA ALA A 55 -7.51 -10.91 -6.28
C ALA A 55 -7.72 -12.42 -6.47
N LEU A 56 -6.88 -13.26 -5.85
CA LEU A 56 -7.07 -14.70 -5.80
C LEU A 56 -8.32 -15.04 -4.97
N ASP A 57 -8.46 -14.44 -3.79
CA ASP A 57 -9.62 -14.62 -2.91
C ASP A 57 -10.93 -14.23 -3.62
N MET A 58 -10.94 -13.10 -4.34
CA MET A 58 -12.10 -12.63 -5.11
C MET A 58 -12.47 -13.56 -6.28
N ALA A 59 -11.51 -14.34 -6.78
CA ALA A 59 -11.71 -15.28 -7.88
C ALA A 59 -11.93 -16.72 -7.39
N ASP A 60 -12.13 -16.92 -6.08
CA ASP A 60 -12.20 -18.24 -5.43
C ASP A 60 -10.98 -19.13 -5.75
N ALA A 61 -9.81 -18.51 -5.87
CA ALA A 61 -8.54 -19.18 -6.12
C ALA A 61 -7.80 -19.45 -4.80
N GLU A 62 -7.40 -20.70 -4.57
CA GLU A 62 -6.54 -21.05 -3.44
C GLU A 62 -5.13 -20.49 -3.66
N TYR A 63 -4.62 -19.68 -2.73
CA TYR A 63 -3.22 -19.23 -2.76
C TYR A 63 -2.27 -20.42 -2.66
N VAL A 64 -1.29 -20.48 -3.56
CA VAL A 64 -0.29 -21.55 -3.58
C VAL A 64 1.06 -21.06 -3.06
N ARG A 65 1.61 -20.01 -3.67
CA ARG A 65 2.89 -19.38 -3.27
C ARG A 65 3.14 -18.07 -4.02
N ASP A 66 4.12 -17.31 -3.55
CA ASP A 66 4.70 -16.21 -4.31
C ASP A 66 5.55 -16.72 -5.49
N VAL A 67 5.58 -15.95 -6.58
CA VAL A 67 6.60 -16.08 -7.63
C VAL A 67 7.92 -15.55 -7.05
N GLU A 68 8.97 -16.35 -7.07
CA GLU A 68 10.26 -16.01 -6.49
C GLU A 68 10.99 -14.92 -7.30
N PRO A 69 11.88 -14.14 -6.66
CA PRO A 69 12.76 -13.24 -7.40
C PRO A 69 13.58 -13.99 -8.45
N GLY A 70 13.62 -13.46 -9.68
CA GLY A 70 14.35 -14.07 -10.79
C GLY A 70 13.69 -15.31 -11.40
N GLU A 71 12.43 -15.58 -11.07
CA GLU A 71 11.65 -16.72 -11.57
C GLU A 71 10.82 -16.34 -12.80
N ILE A 72 10.71 -17.27 -13.74
CA ILE A 72 9.67 -17.33 -14.76
C ILE A 72 8.81 -18.56 -14.48
N VAL A 73 7.50 -18.35 -14.37
CA VAL A 73 6.49 -19.40 -14.20
C VAL A 73 5.67 -19.49 -15.47
N THR A 74 5.57 -20.68 -16.04
CA THR A 74 4.77 -20.96 -17.24
C THR A 74 3.52 -21.72 -16.84
N LEU A 75 2.35 -21.15 -17.14
CA LEU A 75 1.03 -21.73 -16.93
C LEU A 75 0.49 -22.17 -18.30
N PHE A 76 0.17 -23.45 -18.46
CA PHE A 76 -0.28 -24.02 -19.74
C PHE A 76 -1.25 -25.17 -19.48
N THR A 77 -1.87 -25.73 -20.53
CA THR A 77 -2.88 -26.79 -20.38
C THR A 77 -2.36 -28.05 -19.67
N GLY A 78 -1.05 -28.33 -19.75
CA GLY A 78 -0.42 -29.46 -19.06
C GLY A 78 0.01 -29.18 -17.61
N GLY A 79 -0.29 -28.00 -17.06
CA GLY A 79 0.01 -27.62 -15.68
C GLY A 79 0.92 -26.39 -15.56
N ILE A 80 1.87 -26.47 -14.63
CA ILE A 80 2.78 -25.38 -14.31
C ILE A 80 4.24 -25.83 -14.41
N GLN A 81 5.09 -24.97 -14.95
CA GLN A 81 6.54 -25.14 -14.95
C GLN A 81 7.20 -23.88 -14.37
N SER A 82 8.28 -24.08 -13.62
CA SER A 82 9.08 -23.00 -13.06
C SER A 82 10.51 -23.11 -13.56
N ARG A 83 11.09 -21.97 -13.91
CA ARG A 83 12.51 -21.87 -14.25
C ARG A 83 13.06 -20.53 -13.79
N ARG A 84 14.37 -20.46 -13.64
CA ARG A 84 15.08 -19.23 -13.26
C ARG A 84 15.82 -18.65 -14.44
N PHE A 85 15.80 -17.33 -14.56
CA PHE A 85 16.65 -16.61 -15.50
C PHE A 85 17.90 -16.03 -14.84
N VAL A 86 17.99 -16.04 -13.51
CA VAL A 86 19.18 -15.69 -12.72
C VAL A 86 19.33 -16.67 -11.56
N ASP A 87 20.57 -16.94 -11.16
CA ASP A 87 20.86 -17.79 -10.00
C ASP A 87 20.35 -17.13 -8.71
N LYS A 88 19.91 -17.94 -7.76
CA LYS A 88 19.29 -17.45 -6.52
C LYS A 88 20.28 -16.63 -5.68
N GLU A 89 21.55 -16.99 -5.73
CA GLU A 89 22.67 -16.33 -5.06
C GLU A 89 22.95 -14.93 -5.65
N ALA A 90 22.59 -14.71 -6.92
CA ALA A 90 22.71 -13.40 -7.56
C ALA A 90 21.50 -12.48 -7.26
N CYS A 91 20.40 -13.02 -6.72
CA CYS A 91 19.22 -12.25 -6.36
C CYS A 91 19.42 -11.52 -5.03
N ARG A 92 19.62 -10.19 -5.08
CA ARG A 92 19.55 -9.33 -3.91
C ARG A 92 18.11 -8.87 -3.66
N ARG A 93 17.43 -9.48 -2.69
CA ARG A 93 16.06 -9.11 -2.31
C ARG A 93 15.96 -7.65 -1.86
N ALA A 94 15.02 -6.91 -2.45
CA ALA A 94 14.73 -5.52 -2.14
C ALA A 94 13.22 -5.24 -2.31
N HIS A 95 12.40 -5.91 -1.50
CA HIS A 95 10.94 -5.74 -1.49
C HIS A 95 10.53 -4.28 -1.28
N CYS A 96 9.48 -3.84 -1.97
CA CYS A 96 8.95 -2.50 -1.78
C CYS A 96 8.18 -2.40 -0.45
N ILE A 97 8.80 -1.78 0.56
CA ILE A 97 8.16 -1.56 1.87
C ILE A 97 6.85 -0.76 1.76
N PHE A 98 6.70 0.05 0.71
CA PHE A 98 5.52 0.87 0.50
C PHE A 98 4.26 0.06 0.12
N GLU A 99 4.42 -1.19 -0.32
CA GLU A 99 3.30 -2.15 -0.43
C GLU A 99 2.68 -2.39 0.95
N LEU A 100 3.53 -2.69 1.94
CA LEU A 100 3.10 -2.96 3.31
C LEU A 100 2.63 -1.67 4.03
N ILE A 101 3.20 -0.51 3.73
CA ILE A 101 2.79 0.77 4.35
C ILE A 101 1.47 1.27 3.77
N TYR A 102 1.29 1.26 2.45
CA TYR A 102 0.20 2.01 1.80
C TYR A 102 -0.50 1.28 0.65
N PHE A 103 0.23 0.70 -0.31
CA PHE A 103 -0.36 0.27 -1.59
C PHE A 103 -1.25 -0.96 -1.49
N ALA A 104 -0.74 -2.02 -0.87
CA ALA A 104 -1.43 -3.31 -0.87
C ALA A 104 -2.72 -3.25 -0.04
N ASP A 105 -3.69 -4.08 -0.43
CA ASP A 105 -4.93 -4.24 0.31
C ASP A 105 -4.64 -4.88 1.69
N PRO A 106 -5.25 -4.42 2.79
CA PRO A 106 -5.07 -5.01 4.11
C PRO A 106 -5.41 -6.51 4.20
N SER A 107 -6.28 -7.02 3.34
CA SER A 107 -6.62 -8.45 3.27
C SER A 107 -5.53 -9.29 2.62
N SER A 108 -4.67 -8.69 1.78
CA SER A 108 -3.63 -9.39 1.04
C SER A 108 -2.53 -9.94 1.94
N GLN A 109 -1.96 -11.07 1.51
CA GLN A 109 -0.63 -11.51 1.92
C GLN A 109 0.38 -10.99 0.90
N VAL A 110 1.37 -10.24 1.37
CA VAL A 110 2.40 -9.63 0.53
C VAL A 110 3.76 -9.93 1.15
N PHE A 111 4.65 -10.53 0.37
CA PHE A 111 5.99 -10.93 0.83
C PHE A 111 5.98 -11.90 2.02
N GLY A 112 4.95 -12.76 2.10
CA GLY A 112 4.75 -13.69 3.20
C GLY A 112 4.15 -13.09 4.47
N GLU A 113 3.75 -11.81 4.45
CA GLU A 113 3.14 -11.13 5.59
C GLU A 113 1.73 -10.63 5.26
N ASN A 114 0.79 -10.77 6.20
CA ASN A 114 -0.51 -10.13 6.06
C ASN A 114 -0.39 -8.61 6.28
N VAL A 115 -0.87 -7.84 5.30
CA VAL A 115 -0.72 -6.37 5.27
C VAL A 115 -1.42 -5.70 6.46
N HIS A 116 -2.62 -6.14 6.85
CA HIS A 116 -3.32 -5.61 8.02
C HIS A 116 -2.50 -5.78 9.31
N LEU A 117 -1.94 -6.97 9.53
CA LEU A 117 -1.15 -7.27 10.73
C LEU A 117 0.15 -6.46 10.78
N VAL A 118 0.86 -6.32 9.65
CA VAL A 118 2.06 -5.47 9.57
C VAL A 118 1.71 -4.03 9.93
N ARG A 119 0.69 -3.45 9.29
CA ARG A 119 0.27 -2.06 9.56
C ARG A 119 -0.17 -1.85 11.01
N ARG A 120 -0.82 -2.85 11.61
CA ARG A 120 -1.19 -2.84 13.04
C ARG A 120 0.06 -2.81 13.92
N GLU A 121 1.10 -3.58 13.60
CA GLU A 121 2.37 -3.52 14.34
C GLU A 121 3.10 -2.19 14.18
N LEU A 122 3.09 -1.59 12.98
CA LEU A 122 3.60 -0.23 12.76
C LEU A 122 2.92 0.78 13.71
N GLY A 123 1.60 0.64 13.89
CA GLY A 123 0.82 1.42 14.85
C GLY A 123 1.28 1.25 16.29
N ARG A 124 1.56 0.00 16.72
CA ARG A 124 2.05 -0.27 18.07
C ARG A 124 3.46 0.29 18.27
N ALA A 125 4.36 0.10 17.30
CA ALA A 125 5.69 0.69 17.34
C ALA A 125 5.62 2.22 17.51
N LEU A 126 4.76 2.87 16.73
CA LEU A 126 4.54 4.31 16.78
C LEU A 126 4.02 4.80 18.15
N ALA A 127 3.16 4.03 18.82
CA ALA A 127 2.69 4.34 20.17
C ALA A 127 3.77 4.15 21.24
N ARG A 128 4.69 3.20 21.07
CA ARG A 128 5.84 3.00 21.97
C ARG A 128 6.89 4.10 21.79
N GLU A 129 7.20 4.46 20.55
CA GLU A 129 8.24 5.45 20.22
C GLU A 129 7.79 6.88 20.46
N ALA A 130 6.52 7.18 20.21
CA ALA A 130 5.98 8.53 20.31
C ALA A 130 4.56 8.50 20.91
N PRO A 131 4.39 8.17 22.22
CA PRO A 131 3.09 8.25 22.86
C PRO A 131 2.55 9.69 22.86
N ALA A 132 1.27 9.85 23.19
CA ALA A 132 0.64 11.15 23.40
C ALA A 132 -0.49 11.02 24.44
N ASP A 133 -0.58 11.98 25.35
CA ASP A 133 -1.74 12.13 26.22
C ASP A 133 -2.88 12.79 25.43
N ALA A 134 -3.88 11.98 25.10
CA ALA A 134 -4.97 12.35 24.20
C ALA A 134 -6.26 11.62 24.57
N ASP A 135 -7.38 12.14 24.06
CA ASP A 135 -8.71 11.64 24.39
C ASP A 135 -9.26 10.71 23.29
N LEU A 136 -8.69 10.76 22.08
CA LEU A 136 -9.17 10.00 20.92
C LEU A 136 -8.06 9.75 19.88
N VAL A 137 -7.92 8.50 19.46
CA VAL A 137 -7.17 8.12 18.25
C VAL A 137 -8.09 8.20 17.04
N VAL A 138 -7.67 8.98 16.04
CA VAL A 138 -8.40 9.23 14.80
C VAL A 138 -7.60 8.69 13.62
N PRO A 139 -8.04 7.62 12.96
CA PRO A 139 -7.44 7.18 11.70
C PRO A 139 -7.77 8.17 10.60
N VAL A 140 -6.80 8.47 9.75
CA VAL A 140 -7.08 9.08 8.46
C VAL A 140 -7.60 8.01 7.49
N PRO A 141 -8.82 8.16 6.92
CA PRO A 141 -9.36 7.17 6.01
C PRO A 141 -8.60 7.15 4.66
N ASN A 142 -8.38 5.99 4.03
CA ASN A 142 -8.78 4.63 4.44
C ASN A 142 -7.60 3.77 4.93
N CYS A 143 -6.36 4.09 4.55
CA CYS A 143 -5.21 3.20 4.71
C CYS A 143 -4.67 3.15 6.15
N ALA A 144 -4.69 4.29 6.86
CA ALA A 144 -4.15 4.40 8.22
C ALA A 144 -5.01 3.72 9.31
N ARG A 145 -6.15 3.11 8.96
CA ARG A 145 -7.04 2.44 9.92
C ARG A 145 -6.35 1.31 10.68
N CYS A 146 -5.53 0.51 9.99
CA CYS A 146 -4.82 -0.61 10.61
C CYS A 146 -3.77 -0.11 11.61
N ALA A 147 -3.00 0.92 11.24
CA ALA A 147 -2.02 1.55 12.13
C ALA A 147 -2.68 2.25 13.31
N ALA A 148 -3.81 2.94 13.11
CA ALA A 148 -4.55 3.55 14.21
C ALA A 148 -5.09 2.52 15.21
N LEU A 149 -5.54 1.36 14.72
CA LEU A 149 -5.97 0.25 15.57
C LEU A 149 -4.80 -0.24 16.44
N GLY A 150 -3.62 -0.45 15.85
CA GLY A 150 -2.42 -0.81 16.60
C GLY A 150 -2.01 0.25 17.62
N PHE A 151 -2.05 1.53 17.24
CA PHE A 151 -1.75 2.63 18.14
C PHE A 151 -2.71 2.66 19.33
N HIS A 152 -4.01 2.50 19.08
CA HIS A 152 -5.05 2.42 20.11
C HIS A 152 -4.78 1.29 21.10
N GLU A 153 -4.54 0.07 20.60
CA GLU A 153 -4.29 -1.11 21.45
C GLU A 153 -3.06 -0.94 22.34
N GLN A 154 -2.00 -0.35 21.79
CA GLN A 154 -0.75 -0.17 22.51
C GLN A 154 -0.79 0.99 23.50
N SER A 155 -1.53 2.06 23.21
CA SER A 155 -1.58 3.27 24.04
C SER A 155 -2.74 3.27 25.05
N GLY A 156 -3.79 2.49 24.82
CA GLY A 156 -5.03 2.51 25.58
C GLY A 156 -5.96 3.70 25.26
N VAL A 157 -5.54 4.66 24.43
CA VAL A 157 -6.38 5.81 24.05
C VAL A 157 -7.51 5.35 23.12
N PRO A 158 -8.79 5.57 23.42
CA PRO A 158 -9.91 5.08 22.61
C PRO A 158 -9.81 5.45 21.13
N ILE A 159 -10.15 4.52 20.23
CA ILE A 159 -10.24 4.79 18.79
C ILE A 159 -11.64 5.26 18.40
N GLY A 160 -11.72 6.25 17.52
CA GLY A 160 -12.99 6.70 16.96
C GLY A 160 -12.84 7.42 15.63
N ARG A 161 -13.97 7.89 15.10
CA ARG A 161 -14.00 8.55 13.78
C ARG A 161 -13.90 10.05 13.95
N GLY A 162 -12.83 10.66 13.42
CA GLY A 162 -12.74 12.11 13.26
C GLY A 162 -13.20 12.60 11.88
N PHE A 163 -13.26 11.69 10.90
CA PHE A 163 -13.68 11.98 9.53
C PHE A 163 -14.75 11.00 9.04
N THR A 164 -15.55 11.45 8.08
CA THR A 164 -16.27 10.58 7.16
C THR A 164 -15.80 10.79 5.73
N THR A 165 -15.67 9.70 4.98
CA THR A 165 -15.37 9.75 3.55
C THR A 165 -16.59 10.25 2.78
N ASN A 166 -16.37 11.15 1.82
CA ASN A 166 -17.41 11.54 0.90
C ASN A 166 -17.41 10.61 -0.31
N HIS A 167 -18.43 9.75 -0.40
CA HIS A 167 -18.56 8.75 -1.44
C HIS A 167 -18.97 9.33 -2.81
N TYR A 168 -19.38 10.61 -2.85
CA TYR A 168 -19.84 11.28 -4.07
C TYR A 168 -18.74 12.11 -4.76
N VAL A 169 -17.53 12.13 -4.19
CA VAL A 169 -16.38 12.85 -4.77
C VAL A 169 -15.51 11.88 -5.57
N GLY A 170 -15.66 11.95 -6.90
CA GLY A 170 -14.83 11.17 -7.84
C GLY A 170 -13.41 11.74 -8.04
N ARG A 171 -12.62 11.12 -8.93
CA ARG A 171 -11.31 11.63 -9.36
C ARG A 171 -11.53 12.88 -10.21
N SER A 172 -11.18 14.06 -9.70
CA SER A 172 -11.31 15.34 -10.39
C SER A 172 -10.18 15.56 -11.42
N PHE A 173 -10.20 14.81 -12.52
CA PHE A 173 -9.24 14.98 -13.62
C PHE A 173 -9.53 16.20 -14.50
N ILE A 174 -10.81 16.59 -14.64
CA ILE A 174 -11.25 17.73 -15.46
C ILE A 174 -11.95 18.74 -14.56
N GLN A 175 -11.18 19.59 -13.86
CA GLN A 175 -11.74 20.75 -13.18
C GLN A 175 -11.03 22.02 -13.66
N PRO A 176 -11.79 23.01 -14.18
CA PRO A 176 -11.24 24.14 -14.93
C PRO A 176 -10.52 25.19 -14.07
N SER A 177 -10.63 25.15 -12.74
CA SER A 177 -9.98 26.12 -11.87
C SER A 177 -9.33 25.49 -10.64
N GLN A 178 -8.20 26.08 -10.21
CA GLN A 178 -7.45 25.66 -9.02
C GLN A 178 -8.31 25.75 -7.75
N THR A 179 -9.19 26.76 -7.66
CA THR A 179 -10.12 26.95 -6.54
C THR A 179 -11.11 25.79 -6.39
N ILE A 180 -11.61 25.26 -7.50
CA ILE A 180 -12.55 24.12 -7.49
C ILE A 180 -11.81 22.81 -7.18
N ARG A 181 -10.54 22.68 -7.58
CA ARG A 181 -9.67 21.56 -7.16
C ARG A 181 -9.43 21.56 -5.66
N ASP A 182 -9.08 22.71 -5.09
CA ASP A 182 -8.87 22.86 -3.64
C ASP A 182 -10.15 22.55 -2.86
N LEU A 183 -11.30 22.99 -3.36
CA LEU A 183 -12.61 22.63 -2.80
C LEU A 183 -12.87 21.12 -2.88
N THR A 184 -12.57 20.49 -4.02
CA THR A 184 -12.80 19.05 -4.21
C THR A 184 -11.90 18.21 -3.31
N VAL A 185 -10.65 18.64 -3.06
CA VAL A 185 -9.77 18.00 -2.08
C VAL A 185 -10.33 18.15 -0.66
N ARG A 186 -10.85 19.32 -0.30
CA ARG A 186 -11.53 19.53 1.00
C ARG A 186 -12.76 18.65 1.16
N LEU A 187 -13.51 18.44 0.09
CA LEU A 187 -14.75 17.66 0.11
C LEU A 187 -14.54 16.15 0.25
N LYS A 188 -13.31 15.62 0.10
CA LYS A 188 -13.05 14.18 0.20
C LYS A 188 -13.29 13.63 1.61
N LEU A 189 -12.98 14.42 2.64
CA LEU A 189 -13.12 14.03 4.04
C LEU A 189 -13.88 15.12 4.79
N ASN A 190 -15.02 14.76 5.35
CA ASN A 190 -15.82 15.67 6.18
C ASN A 190 -15.50 15.44 7.66
N PRO A 191 -15.07 16.45 8.43
CA PRO A 191 -14.80 16.30 9.85
C PRO A 191 -16.10 16.10 10.64
N ILE A 192 -16.09 15.21 11.64
CA ILE A 192 -17.24 14.93 12.51
C ILE A 192 -17.13 15.81 13.75
N ARG A 193 -17.66 17.04 13.69
CA ARG A 193 -17.56 18.06 14.76
C ARG A 193 -17.91 17.51 16.16
N ALA A 194 -19.01 16.78 16.26
CA ALA A 194 -19.47 16.18 17.53
C ALA A 194 -18.48 15.14 18.11
N SER A 195 -17.66 14.51 17.27
CA SER A 195 -16.66 13.53 17.69
C SER A 195 -15.38 14.20 18.19
N VAL A 196 -14.97 15.31 17.56
CA VAL A 196 -13.64 15.90 17.75
C VAL A 196 -13.63 17.19 18.59
N GLY A 197 -14.77 17.87 18.73
CA GLY A 197 -14.88 19.15 19.43
C GLY A 197 -14.41 19.07 20.88
N GLY A 198 -13.49 19.96 21.26
CA GLY A 198 -12.92 20.06 22.61
C GLY A 198 -11.90 18.97 22.98
N LYS A 199 -11.66 17.97 22.13
CA LYS A 199 -10.79 16.83 22.42
C LYS A 199 -9.35 17.05 21.97
N ARG A 200 -8.42 16.40 22.66
CA ARG A 200 -7.03 16.19 22.25
C ARG A 200 -6.97 14.94 21.40
N LEU A 201 -6.48 15.05 20.16
CA LEU A 201 -6.53 13.97 19.18
C LEU A 201 -5.12 13.42 18.91
N VAL A 202 -4.99 12.09 18.81
CA VAL A 202 -3.91 11.48 18.04
C VAL A 202 -4.43 11.20 16.64
N VAL A 203 -3.89 11.87 15.63
CA VAL A 203 -4.27 11.61 14.24
C VAL A 203 -3.23 10.72 13.61
N VAL A 204 -3.62 9.51 13.20
CA VAL A 204 -2.72 8.52 12.60
C VAL A 204 -2.87 8.55 11.09
N GLU A 205 -1.76 8.76 10.39
CA GLU A 205 -1.61 8.76 8.94
C GLU A 205 -0.63 7.65 8.55
N ASP A 206 -0.77 7.04 7.37
CA ASP A 206 0.18 6.04 6.87
C ASP A 206 1.52 6.69 6.46
N SER A 207 1.45 7.79 5.71
CA SER A 207 2.61 8.44 5.12
C SER A 207 2.36 9.93 4.84
N VAL A 208 3.44 10.68 4.66
CA VAL A 208 3.40 12.09 4.24
C VAL A 208 4.33 12.25 3.04
N VAL A 209 3.75 12.59 1.88
CA VAL A 209 4.49 12.87 0.64
C VAL A 209 4.74 14.38 0.54
N ARG A 210 3.80 15.18 0.01
CA ARG A 210 3.96 16.64 -0.13
C ARG A 210 3.48 17.45 1.09
N GLY A 211 2.87 16.79 2.08
CA GLY A 211 2.27 17.42 3.26
C GLY A 211 1.03 18.31 3.05
N THR A 212 0.70 18.72 1.82
CA THR A 212 -0.42 19.64 1.53
C THR A 212 -1.76 19.06 1.98
N THR A 213 -2.03 17.79 1.67
CA THR A 213 -3.25 17.08 2.10
C THR A 213 -3.30 16.91 3.61
N THR A 214 -2.20 16.48 4.24
CA THR A 214 -2.10 16.32 5.70
C THR A 214 -2.37 17.65 6.41
N ARG A 215 -1.77 18.75 5.95
CA ARG A 215 -2.02 20.10 6.46
C ARG A 215 -3.49 20.51 6.35
N GLY A 216 -4.13 20.20 5.22
CA GLY A 216 -5.57 20.44 5.01
C GLY A 216 -6.44 19.67 6.01
N LYS A 217 -6.17 18.37 6.20
CA LYS A 217 -6.85 17.52 7.17
C LYS A 217 -6.71 18.07 8.60
N MET A 218 -5.50 18.42 9.03
CA MET A 218 -5.26 18.98 10.37
C MET A 218 -6.01 20.30 10.58
N ARG A 219 -6.02 21.18 9.56
CA ARG A 219 -6.79 22.43 9.62
C ARG A 219 -8.28 22.16 9.80
N SER A 220 -8.86 21.23 9.03
CA SER A 220 -10.29 20.90 9.13
C SER A 220 -10.69 20.35 10.51
N LEU A 221 -9.80 19.61 11.17
CA LEU A 221 -10.03 19.13 12.55
C LEU A 221 -9.97 20.28 13.57
N ARG A 222 -9.02 21.23 13.40
CA ARG A 222 -8.98 22.45 14.25
C ARG A 222 -10.24 23.29 14.05
N ASP A 223 -10.68 23.49 12.81
CA ASP A 223 -11.91 24.24 12.49
C ASP A 223 -13.16 23.54 13.06
N ALA A 224 -13.13 22.21 13.13
CA ALA A 224 -14.14 21.39 13.81
C ALA A 224 -14.03 21.42 15.35
N GLY A 225 -13.09 22.17 15.92
CA GLY A 225 -12.98 22.43 17.36
C GLY A 225 -12.05 21.49 18.13
N ALA A 226 -11.17 20.73 17.47
CA ALA A 226 -10.15 19.93 18.16
C ALA A 226 -9.23 20.84 19.01
N LYS A 227 -9.01 20.48 20.28
CA LYS A 227 -8.19 21.24 21.25
C LYS A 227 -6.70 21.09 20.94
N GLU A 228 -6.26 19.85 20.76
CA GLU A 228 -4.89 19.50 20.41
C GLU A 228 -4.89 18.46 19.30
N ILE A 229 -3.84 18.47 18.47
CA ILE A 229 -3.67 17.50 17.39
C ILE A 229 -2.23 17.01 17.42
N HIS A 230 -2.07 15.74 17.77
CA HIS A 230 -0.83 14.99 17.78
C HIS A 230 -0.78 14.12 16.53
N LEU A 231 -0.15 14.61 15.47
CA LEU A 231 0.02 13.82 14.24
C LEU A 231 1.04 12.70 14.48
N ARG A 232 0.72 11.50 14.01
CA ARG A 232 1.57 10.31 14.05
C ARG A 232 1.54 9.66 12.68
N VAL A 233 2.72 9.43 12.09
CA VAL A 233 2.86 8.89 10.73
C VAL A 233 3.47 7.51 10.82
N ALA A 234 2.78 6.49 10.31
CA ALA A 234 3.19 5.09 10.35
C ALA A 234 4.21 4.72 9.25
N SER A 235 5.05 5.69 8.88
CA SER A 235 6.17 5.52 7.98
C SER A 235 7.31 6.46 8.38
N PRO A 236 8.57 6.11 8.05
CA PRO A 236 9.64 7.09 8.03
C PRO A 236 9.34 8.25 7.06
N PRO A 237 10.02 9.40 7.22
CA PRO A 237 9.93 10.51 6.26
C PRO A 237 10.35 10.08 4.85
N ILE A 238 9.51 10.37 3.86
CA ILE A 238 9.80 10.10 2.44
C ILE A 238 10.65 11.25 1.91
N ARG A 239 11.95 11.01 1.72
CA ARG A 239 12.93 12.05 1.32
C ARG A 239 13.49 11.88 -0.08
N HIS A 240 13.09 10.82 -0.77
CA HIS A 240 13.64 10.43 -2.07
C HIS A 240 12.52 9.96 -3.00
N PRO A 241 12.60 10.27 -4.31
CA PRO A 241 11.67 9.74 -5.30
C PRO A 241 11.83 8.22 -5.43
N CYS A 242 10.80 7.56 -5.97
CA CYS A 242 10.83 6.13 -6.24
C CYS A 242 11.14 5.89 -7.73
N HIS A 243 12.17 5.10 -8.01
CA HIS A 243 12.54 4.69 -9.37
C HIS A 243 12.01 3.30 -9.75
N TYR A 244 11.15 2.72 -8.89
CA TYR A 244 10.65 1.34 -8.99
C TYR A 244 9.11 1.28 -9.15
N GLY A 245 8.52 2.33 -9.73
CA GLY A 245 7.13 2.34 -10.19
C GLY A 245 6.11 2.98 -9.24
N ILE A 246 6.53 3.62 -8.15
CA ILE A 246 5.62 4.49 -7.37
C ILE A 246 5.81 5.92 -7.89
N ASP A 247 4.71 6.58 -8.24
CA ASP A 247 4.70 7.97 -8.70
C ASP A 247 4.88 8.95 -7.52
N PHE A 248 6.10 9.01 -7.00
CA PHE A 248 6.50 10.07 -6.06
C PHE A 248 6.99 11.31 -6.83
N PRO A 249 6.70 12.51 -6.32
CA PRO A 249 7.15 13.76 -6.93
C PRO A 249 8.67 13.94 -6.83
N SER A 250 9.19 15.04 -7.36
CA SER A 250 10.63 15.32 -7.28
C SER A 250 11.09 15.49 -5.85
N ARG A 251 12.40 15.40 -5.63
CA ARG A 251 13.00 15.52 -4.30
C ARG A 251 12.71 16.88 -3.65
N GLU A 252 12.59 17.94 -4.44
CA GLU A 252 12.28 19.30 -3.99
C GLU A 252 10.82 19.47 -3.55
N GLU A 253 9.93 18.59 -4.02
CA GLU A 253 8.51 18.59 -3.70
C GLU A 253 8.14 17.69 -2.48
N LEU A 254 9.11 16.94 -1.94
CA LEU A 254 8.98 16.02 -0.80
C LEU A 254 9.28 16.71 0.54
#